data_AF-A0A7V2JNI8-F1
#
_entry.id   AF-A0A7V2JNI8-F1
#
_cell.length_a   1.000
_cell.length_b   1.000
_cell.length_c   1.000
_cell.angle_alpha   90.00
_cell.angle_beta   90.00
_cell.angle_gamma   90.00
#
_symmetry.space_group_name_H-M   'P 1'
#
loop_
_entity.id
_entity.type
_entity.pdbx_description
1 polymer ?
#
loop_
_entity_poly.entity_id
_entity_poly.type
_entity_poly.pdbx_seq_one_letter_code
_entity_poly.pdbx_strand_id
1 'polypeptide(L)'
;MALTGAENSRQLRQLVESKGIGFHPEHAVTKVDAKHIYFANGETAAFDLLLYVPPHQVPQVVREAGLTGDSGWVSVDKQTLETRFPGVYAIGDVNGIPLAIGKPLPKAGVIAHGEAEVVAHNLVHEITGKGKPREFDGNGECFIETGDGKAGFGSGNFYAEPKPQIKLRQPSRILHLGKVAFEKYWLFEWF
;
A
#
# COMPACT_ATOMS: atom_id res chain seq x y z
N MET A 1 -11.01 10.61 6.87
CA MET A 1 -9.71 10.98 7.46
C MET A 1 -8.58 10.55 6.52
N ALA A 2 -7.50 11.33 6.40
CA ALA A 2 -6.34 10.94 5.59
C ALA A 2 -5.58 9.78 6.26
N LEU A 3 -5.20 8.77 5.48
CA LEU A 3 -4.55 7.54 5.94
C LEU A 3 -3.27 7.82 6.76
N THR A 4 -2.41 8.71 6.27
CA THR A 4 -1.15 9.07 6.94
C THR A 4 -1.28 10.33 7.80
N GLY A 5 -2.49 10.83 8.03
CA GLY A 5 -2.74 12.05 8.78
C GLY A 5 -2.68 13.35 7.94
N ALA A 6 -3.32 14.39 8.46
CA ALA A 6 -3.48 15.67 7.76
C ALA A 6 -2.14 16.42 7.56
N GLU A 7 -1.21 16.29 8.48
CA GLU A 7 0.10 16.94 8.39
C GLU A 7 0.92 16.39 7.22
N ASN A 8 1.09 15.06 7.15
CA ASN A 8 1.78 14.40 6.05
C ASN A 8 1.13 14.73 4.69
N SER A 9 -0.21 14.78 4.65
CA SER A 9 -0.96 15.18 3.45
C SER A 9 -0.64 16.61 3.01
N ARG A 10 -0.58 17.57 3.96
CA ARG A 10 -0.21 18.96 3.68
C ARG A 10 1.23 19.08 3.18
N GLN A 11 2.18 18.38 3.81
CA GLN A 11 3.59 18.42 3.41
C GLN A 11 3.78 17.89 1.98
N LEU A 12 3.15 16.76 1.63
CA LEU A 12 3.20 16.21 0.27
C LEU A 12 2.54 17.13 -0.75
N ARG A 13 1.38 17.72 -0.41
CA ARG A 13 0.72 18.68 -1.29
C ARG A 13 1.61 19.90 -1.56
N GLN A 14 2.22 20.48 -0.52
CA GLN A 14 3.14 21.61 -0.67
C GLN A 14 4.34 21.25 -1.54
N LEU A 15 4.88 20.03 -1.41
CA LEU A 15 5.98 19.57 -2.25
C LEU A 15 5.58 19.51 -3.73
N VAL A 16 4.41 18.96 -4.04
CA VAL A 16 3.87 18.87 -5.41
C VAL A 16 3.62 20.27 -5.98
N GLU A 17 2.94 21.13 -5.24
CA GLU A 17 2.63 22.51 -5.66
C GLU A 17 3.90 23.36 -5.82
N SER A 18 4.93 23.17 -5.00
CA SER A 18 6.21 23.88 -5.12
C SER A 18 6.97 23.58 -6.42
N LYS A 19 6.63 22.46 -7.08
CA LYS A 19 7.16 22.07 -8.39
C LYS A 19 6.28 22.56 -9.55
N GLY A 20 5.28 23.40 -9.27
CA GLY A 20 4.34 23.90 -10.27
C GLY A 20 3.33 22.85 -10.75
N ILE A 21 3.14 21.76 -10.00
CA ILE A 21 2.20 20.69 -10.34
C ILE A 21 0.86 20.98 -9.65
N GLY A 22 -0.21 21.10 -10.44
CA GLY A 22 -1.57 21.30 -9.93
C GLY A 22 -2.09 20.06 -9.20
N PHE A 23 -2.69 20.26 -8.02
CA PHE A 23 -3.34 19.21 -7.25
C PHE A 23 -4.87 19.39 -7.29
N HIS A 24 -5.55 18.44 -7.93
CA HIS A 24 -7.00 18.45 -8.13
C HIS A 24 -7.63 17.25 -7.38
N PRO A 25 -8.00 17.40 -6.08
CA PRO A 25 -8.68 16.34 -5.35
C PRO A 25 -10.10 16.12 -5.89
N GLU A 26 -10.74 15.01 -5.52
CA GLU A 26 -12.15 14.71 -5.89
C GLU A 26 -12.41 14.52 -7.40
N HIS A 27 -11.35 14.35 -8.19
CA HIS A 27 -11.38 14.05 -9.62
C HIS A 27 -11.24 12.54 -9.87
N ALA A 28 -12.25 11.76 -9.48
CA ALA A 28 -12.26 10.33 -9.73
C ALA A 28 -12.45 10.04 -11.23
N VAL A 29 -11.49 9.34 -11.85
CA VAL A 29 -11.50 9.04 -13.29
C VAL A 29 -12.59 8.03 -13.63
N THR A 30 -13.39 8.32 -14.66
CA THR A 30 -14.47 7.43 -15.15
C THR A 30 -14.19 6.90 -16.54
N LYS A 31 -13.53 7.69 -17.38
CA LYS A 31 -13.21 7.33 -18.76
C LYS A 31 -11.93 8.04 -19.20
N VAL A 32 -11.17 7.36 -20.06
CA VAL A 32 -10.03 7.93 -20.78
C VAL A 32 -10.22 7.61 -22.26
N ASP A 33 -10.04 8.60 -23.13
CA ASP A 33 -9.90 8.38 -24.57
C ASP A 33 -8.50 8.76 -25.06
N ALA A 34 -8.30 8.88 -26.36
CA ALA A 34 -6.98 9.15 -26.94
C ALA A 34 -6.35 10.48 -26.50
N LYS A 35 -7.13 11.47 -26.08
CA LYS A 35 -6.65 12.83 -25.74
C LYS A 35 -7.27 13.45 -24.49
N HIS A 36 -8.32 12.84 -23.94
CA HIS A 36 -9.06 13.38 -22.81
C HIS A 36 -9.25 12.38 -21.68
N ILE A 37 -9.27 12.91 -20.47
CA ILE A 37 -9.63 12.22 -19.25
C ILE A 37 -10.91 12.83 -18.69
N TYR A 38 -11.86 11.98 -18.30
CA TYR A 38 -13.18 12.34 -17.81
C TYR A 38 -13.31 11.95 -16.34
N PHE A 39 -13.96 12.81 -15.57
CA PHE A 39 -14.09 12.65 -14.13
C PHE A 39 -15.54 12.54 -13.67
N ALA A 40 -15.76 11.91 -12.52
CA ALA A 40 -17.08 11.67 -11.94
C ALA A 40 -17.82 12.97 -11.55
N ASN A 41 -17.09 14.05 -11.31
CA ASN A 41 -17.65 15.38 -11.04
C ASN A 41 -18.12 16.11 -12.33
N GLY A 42 -18.01 15.48 -13.50
CA GLY A 42 -18.39 16.06 -14.79
C GLY A 42 -17.28 16.88 -15.47
N GLU A 43 -16.13 17.08 -14.81
CA GLU A 43 -15.00 17.76 -15.43
C GLU A 43 -14.29 16.89 -16.46
N THR A 44 -13.55 17.54 -17.37
CA THR A 44 -12.75 16.89 -18.41
C THR A 44 -11.46 17.67 -18.60
N ALA A 45 -10.34 16.96 -18.80
CA ALA A 45 -9.05 17.56 -19.10
C ALA A 45 -8.42 16.92 -20.34
N ALA A 46 -7.72 17.73 -21.14
CA ALA A 46 -6.88 17.24 -22.24
C ALA A 46 -5.47 16.89 -21.73
N PHE A 47 -4.79 15.94 -22.37
CA PHE A 47 -3.41 15.58 -22.06
C PHE A 47 -2.59 15.28 -23.33
N ASP A 48 -1.30 15.57 -23.26
CA ASP A 48 -0.30 15.09 -24.24
C ASP A 48 0.33 13.75 -23.79
N LEU A 49 0.48 13.57 -22.47
CA LEU A 49 0.93 12.34 -21.82
C LEU A 49 0.10 12.08 -20.56
N LEU A 50 -0.44 10.88 -20.43
CA LEU A 50 -1.17 10.44 -19.25
C LEU A 50 -0.39 9.37 -18.48
N LEU A 51 -0.01 9.68 -17.24
CA LEU A 51 0.43 8.69 -16.26
C LEU A 51 -0.76 8.38 -15.35
N TYR A 52 -1.28 7.15 -15.42
CA TYR A 52 -2.52 6.76 -14.76
C TYR A 52 -2.32 5.56 -13.84
N VAL A 53 -2.93 5.61 -12.66
CA VAL A 53 -3.03 4.48 -11.73
C VAL A 53 -4.44 3.92 -11.83
N PRO A 54 -4.64 2.74 -12.43
CA PRO A 54 -5.95 2.15 -12.61
C PRO A 54 -6.55 1.65 -11.29
N PRO A 55 -7.87 1.42 -11.22
CA PRO A 55 -8.48 0.73 -10.11
C PRO A 55 -7.88 -0.68 -10.01
N HIS A 56 -7.30 -1.00 -8.86
CA HIS A 56 -6.78 -2.34 -8.59
C HIS A 56 -7.91 -3.26 -8.13
N GLN A 57 -7.84 -4.53 -8.52
CA GLN A 57 -8.76 -5.59 -8.13
C GLN A 57 -8.00 -6.91 -8.00
N VAL A 58 -8.55 -7.87 -7.25
CA VAL A 58 -7.96 -9.20 -7.18
C VAL A 58 -7.97 -9.90 -8.56
N PRO A 59 -7.04 -10.84 -8.81
CA PRO A 59 -7.07 -11.68 -10.00
C PRO A 59 -8.42 -12.39 -10.18
N GLN A 60 -8.84 -12.57 -11.44
CA GLN A 60 -10.13 -13.18 -11.78
C GLN A 60 -10.30 -14.56 -11.13
N VAL A 61 -9.26 -15.41 -11.17
CA VAL A 61 -9.28 -16.74 -10.56
C VAL A 61 -9.58 -16.73 -9.06
N VAL A 62 -9.10 -15.72 -8.32
CA VAL A 62 -9.33 -15.58 -6.87
C VAL A 62 -10.80 -15.25 -6.61
N ARG A 63 -11.39 -14.40 -7.46
CA ARG A 63 -12.80 -14.02 -7.39
C ARG A 63 -13.72 -15.18 -7.76
N GLU A 64 -13.42 -15.87 -8.86
CA GLU A 64 -14.20 -17.02 -9.34
C GLU A 64 -14.13 -18.22 -8.38
N ALA A 65 -13.01 -18.37 -7.67
CA ALA A 65 -12.88 -19.34 -6.59
C ALA A 65 -13.72 -18.99 -5.34
N GLY A 66 -14.39 -17.85 -5.32
CA GLY A 66 -15.20 -17.42 -4.18
C GLY A 66 -14.36 -17.11 -2.93
N LEU A 67 -13.10 -16.67 -3.10
CA LEU A 67 -12.24 -16.32 -1.98
C LEU A 67 -12.47 -14.88 -1.49
N THR A 68 -13.03 -14.02 -2.34
CA THR A 68 -13.32 -12.62 -1.97
C THR A 68 -14.56 -12.50 -1.08
N GLY A 69 -14.54 -11.50 -0.20
CA GLY A 69 -15.74 -11.01 0.50
C GLY A 69 -16.39 -9.84 -0.23
N ASP A 70 -17.32 -9.16 0.44
CA ASP A 70 -18.07 -8.00 -0.10
C ASP A 70 -17.18 -6.82 -0.47
N SER A 71 -15.98 -6.74 0.10
CA SER A 71 -14.99 -5.70 -0.21
C SER A 71 -14.33 -5.87 -1.59
N GLY A 72 -14.52 -7.02 -2.25
CA GLY A 72 -13.81 -7.39 -3.48
C GLY A 72 -12.37 -7.87 -3.27
N TRP A 73 -11.91 -7.95 -2.02
CA TRP A 73 -10.60 -8.47 -1.62
C TRP A 73 -10.77 -9.76 -0.80
N VAL A 74 -9.69 -10.54 -0.66
CA VAL A 74 -9.71 -11.68 0.27
C VAL A 74 -9.69 -11.15 1.70
N SER A 75 -10.73 -11.49 2.48
CA SER A 75 -10.81 -11.12 3.90
C SER A 75 -9.94 -12.04 4.72
N VAL A 76 -9.17 -11.45 5.63
CA VAL A 76 -8.27 -12.18 6.54
C VAL A 76 -8.39 -11.65 7.96
N ASP A 77 -8.03 -12.48 8.93
CA ASP A 77 -7.67 -11.99 10.26
C ASP A 77 -6.43 -11.08 10.17
N LYS A 78 -6.49 -9.91 10.81
CA LYS A 78 -5.46 -8.89 10.66
C LYS A 78 -4.12 -9.25 11.31
N GLN A 79 -4.10 -10.21 12.24
CA GLN A 79 -2.92 -10.65 12.98
C GLN A 79 -2.37 -11.98 12.43
N THR A 80 -3.23 -12.93 12.06
CA THR A 80 -2.80 -14.27 11.59
C THR A 80 -2.76 -14.41 10.07
N LEU A 81 -3.44 -13.52 9.34
CA LEU A 81 -3.63 -13.55 7.89
C LEU A 81 -4.43 -14.77 7.38
N GLU A 82 -5.06 -15.52 8.29
CA GLU A 82 -5.94 -16.63 7.94
C GLU A 82 -7.23 -16.10 7.34
N THR A 83 -7.70 -16.74 6.28
CA THR A 83 -8.97 -16.42 5.62
C THR A 83 -10.14 -17.06 6.38
N ARG A 84 -11.37 -16.87 5.88
CA ARG A 84 -12.54 -17.60 6.39
C ARG A 84 -12.49 -19.12 6.15
N PHE A 85 -11.58 -19.59 5.29
CA PHE A 85 -11.41 -21.01 5.01
C PHE A 85 -10.27 -21.54 5.89
N PRO A 86 -10.53 -22.52 6.77
CA PRO A 86 -9.52 -23.02 7.71
C PRO A 86 -8.25 -23.51 6.99
N GLY A 87 -7.09 -23.10 7.48
CA GLY A 87 -5.79 -23.47 6.91
C GLY A 87 -5.49 -22.81 5.56
N VAL A 88 -6.28 -21.81 5.14
CA VAL A 88 -6.04 -21.01 3.94
C VAL A 88 -5.71 -19.59 4.38
N TYR A 89 -4.56 -19.08 3.92
CA TYR A 89 -4.04 -17.76 4.27
C TYR A 89 -3.91 -16.89 3.02
N ALA A 90 -3.99 -15.57 3.16
CA ALA A 90 -3.81 -14.64 2.05
C ALA A 90 -2.89 -13.47 2.43
N ILE A 91 -1.81 -13.33 1.66
CA ILE A 91 -0.75 -12.34 1.89
C ILE A 91 -0.58 -11.42 0.67
N GLY A 92 -0.01 -10.24 0.91
CA GLY A 92 0.24 -9.20 -0.07
C GLY A 92 -1.04 -8.60 -0.66
N ASP A 93 -0.91 -8.16 -1.91
CA ASP A 93 -1.91 -7.31 -2.56
C ASP A 93 -3.28 -7.97 -2.79
N VAL A 94 -3.39 -9.29 -2.59
CA VAL A 94 -4.65 -10.02 -2.79
C VAL A 94 -5.64 -9.84 -1.62
N ASN A 95 -5.13 -9.54 -0.42
CA ASN A 95 -5.96 -9.38 0.77
C ASN A 95 -6.48 -7.94 0.96
N GLY A 96 -7.46 -7.79 1.84
CA GLY A 96 -8.00 -6.49 2.23
C GLY A 96 -8.24 -6.40 3.73
N ILE A 97 -7.30 -5.78 4.45
CA ILE A 97 -7.39 -5.54 5.89
C ILE A 97 -7.98 -4.14 6.15
N PRO A 98 -9.15 -4.01 6.79
CA PRO A 98 -9.68 -2.71 7.18
C PRO A 98 -8.96 -2.16 8.42
N LEU A 99 -8.57 -0.89 8.38
CA LEU A 99 -8.03 -0.16 9.53
C LEU A 99 -9.17 0.48 10.34
N ALA A 100 -8.89 0.82 11.61
CA ALA A 100 -9.84 1.49 12.52
C ALA A 100 -10.45 2.78 11.95
N ILE A 101 -9.74 3.45 11.03
CA ILE A 101 -10.20 4.67 10.35
C ILE A 101 -11.09 4.42 9.11
N GLY A 102 -11.50 3.18 8.85
CA GLY A 102 -12.36 2.79 7.72
C GLY A 102 -11.64 2.83 6.36
N LYS A 103 -10.31 2.82 6.34
CA LYS A 103 -9.47 2.74 5.13
C LYS A 103 -8.77 1.37 5.10
N PRO A 104 -8.46 0.80 3.92
CA PRO A 104 -7.67 -0.42 3.86
C PRO A 104 -6.22 -0.15 4.28
N LEU A 105 -5.57 -1.18 4.82
CA LEU A 105 -4.12 -1.21 4.97
C LEU A 105 -3.46 -1.00 3.60
N PRO A 106 -2.42 -0.15 3.49
CA PRO A 106 -1.69 0.02 2.25
C PRO A 106 -1.09 -1.29 1.75
N LYS A 107 -0.97 -1.38 0.43
CA LYS A 107 -0.34 -2.49 -0.26
C LYS A 107 1.08 -2.07 -0.62
N ALA A 108 2.07 -2.72 -0.02
CA ALA A 108 3.49 -2.43 -0.19
C ALA A 108 4.31 -3.70 0.02
N GLY A 109 5.44 -3.82 -0.69
CA GLY A 109 6.30 -5.01 -0.62
C GLY A 109 6.78 -5.34 0.80
N VAL A 110 7.08 -4.34 1.63
CA VAL A 110 7.48 -4.55 3.04
C VAL A 110 6.34 -5.10 3.91
N ILE A 111 5.08 -4.72 3.60
CA ILE A 111 3.90 -5.25 4.28
C ILE A 111 3.69 -6.70 3.85
N ALA A 112 3.71 -6.98 2.54
CA ALA A 112 3.61 -8.33 2.00
C ALA A 112 4.69 -9.26 2.56
N HIS A 113 5.91 -8.76 2.74
CA HIS A 113 7.01 -9.49 3.35
C HIS A 113 6.73 -9.82 4.82
N GLY A 114 6.31 -8.83 5.62
CA GLY A 114 5.96 -9.06 7.03
C GLY A 114 4.78 -10.04 7.20
N GLU A 115 3.77 -9.93 6.35
CA GLU A 115 2.66 -10.90 6.30
C GLU A 115 3.18 -12.32 5.98
N ALA A 116 4.08 -12.46 5.01
CA ALA A 116 4.69 -13.73 4.65
C ALA A 116 5.49 -14.35 5.81
N GLU A 117 6.28 -13.55 6.52
CA GLU A 117 7.05 -14.02 7.68
C GLU A 117 6.15 -14.56 8.80
N VAL A 118 5.04 -13.88 9.08
CA VAL A 118 4.07 -14.32 10.10
C VAL A 118 3.40 -15.61 9.69
N VAL A 119 2.87 -15.71 8.47
CA VAL A 119 2.21 -16.92 7.97
C VAL A 119 3.18 -18.10 7.95
N ALA A 120 4.39 -17.91 7.40
CA ALA A 120 5.38 -18.98 7.34
C ALA A 120 5.79 -19.47 8.74
N HIS A 121 6.01 -18.56 9.69
CA HIS A 121 6.34 -18.93 11.07
C HIS A 121 5.19 -19.69 11.74
N ASN A 122 3.95 -19.25 11.55
CA ASN A 122 2.78 -19.87 12.17
C ASN A 122 2.49 -21.26 11.58
N LEU A 123 2.66 -21.45 10.27
CA LEU A 123 2.57 -22.78 9.65
C LEU A 123 3.62 -23.76 10.20
N VAL A 124 4.87 -23.31 10.39
CA VAL A 124 5.91 -24.14 11.02
C VAL A 124 5.56 -24.45 12.47
N HIS A 125 5.01 -23.48 13.21
CA HIS A 125 4.53 -23.69 14.57
C HIS A 125 3.43 -24.75 14.63
N GLU A 126 2.43 -24.69 13.76
CA GLU A 126 1.32 -25.65 13.68
C GLU A 126 1.81 -27.07 13.34
N ILE A 127 2.74 -27.20 12.39
CA ILE A 127 3.30 -28.51 11.99
C ILE A 127 4.13 -29.14 13.11
N THR A 128 4.91 -28.33 13.84
CA THR A 128 5.91 -28.84 14.78
C THR A 128 5.47 -28.84 16.24
N GLY A 129 4.44 -28.05 16.58
CA GLY A 129 4.02 -27.78 17.96
C GLY A 129 5.03 -26.99 18.81
N LYS A 130 6.09 -26.42 18.20
CA LYS A 130 7.19 -25.77 18.91
C LYS A 130 7.11 -24.25 18.82
N GLY A 131 7.46 -23.57 19.90
CA GLY A 131 7.48 -22.10 19.96
C GLY A 131 6.11 -21.49 20.26
N LYS A 132 5.90 -20.25 19.81
CA LYS A 132 4.65 -19.50 19.94
C LYS A 132 4.28 -18.90 18.58
N PRO A 133 2.99 -18.72 18.27
CA PRO A 133 2.57 -18.01 17.08
C PRO A 133 3.02 -16.55 17.13
N ARG A 134 3.19 -15.95 15.96
CA ARG A 134 3.45 -14.53 15.73
C ARG A 134 2.18 -13.85 15.24
N GLU A 135 2.14 -12.55 15.44
CA GLU A 135 1.09 -11.67 14.94
C GLU A 135 1.70 -10.63 14.01
N PHE A 136 1.00 -10.33 12.92
CA PHE A 136 1.34 -9.22 12.05
C PHE A 136 0.97 -7.89 12.72
N ASP A 137 1.92 -6.95 12.69
CA ASP A 137 1.87 -5.74 13.51
C ASP A 137 1.37 -4.49 12.77
N GLY A 138 1.12 -4.61 11.45
CA GLY A 138 0.64 -3.51 10.62
C GLY A 138 1.68 -2.42 10.36
N ASN A 139 2.97 -2.66 10.61
CA ASN A 139 4.02 -1.72 10.24
C ASN A 139 4.22 -1.68 8.72
N GLY A 140 4.48 -0.49 8.19
CA GLY A 140 4.77 -0.33 6.77
C GLY A 140 5.65 0.87 6.50
N GLU A 141 6.31 0.82 5.34
CA GLU A 141 7.33 1.76 4.93
C GLU A 141 7.23 2.03 3.42
N CYS A 142 7.58 3.25 3.01
CA CYS A 142 7.58 3.63 1.60
C CYS A 142 8.57 4.77 1.34
N PHE A 143 9.38 4.60 0.28
CA PHE A 143 10.16 5.69 -0.29
C PHE A 143 9.29 6.55 -1.20
N ILE A 144 9.45 7.87 -1.11
CA ILE A 144 8.76 8.84 -1.98
C ILE A 144 9.81 9.50 -2.86
N GLU A 145 9.93 9.04 -4.10
CA GLU A 145 10.86 9.61 -5.08
C GLU A 145 10.40 11.02 -5.47
N THR A 146 11.30 11.99 -5.39
CA THR A 146 10.95 13.39 -5.70
C THR A 146 11.71 13.95 -6.89
N GLY A 147 12.60 13.16 -7.49
CA GLY A 147 13.53 13.62 -8.53
C GLY A 147 14.77 14.30 -7.93
N ASP A 148 15.63 14.85 -8.80
CA ASP A 148 16.88 15.54 -8.41
C ASP A 148 17.83 14.70 -7.52
N GLY A 149 17.69 13.37 -7.60
CA GLY A 149 18.38 12.42 -6.75
C GLY A 149 17.97 12.51 -5.28
N LYS A 150 16.72 12.88 -4.96
CA LYS A 150 16.18 12.99 -3.59
C LYS A 150 14.94 12.13 -3.42
N ALA A 151 14.89 11.42 -2.30
CA ALA A 151 13.72 10.67 -1.87
C ALA A 151 13.32 11.03 -0.44
N GLY A 152 12.03 11.14 -0.18
CA GLY A 152 11.45 11.11 1.17
C GLY A 152 11.25 9.67 1.65
N PHE A 153 10.91 9.50 2.92
CA PHE A 153 10.66 8.18 3.49
C PHE A 153 9.54 8.26 4.52
N GLY A 154 8.46 7.51 4.28
CA GLY A 154 7.35 7.34 5.22
C GLY A 154 7.46 5.99 5.91
N SER A 155 7.33 5.96 7.23
CA SER A 155 7.33 4.71 8.00
C SER A 155 6.45 4.81 9.24
N GLY A 156 5.85 3.70 9.66
CA GLY A 156 5.18 3.63 10.96
C GLY A 156 4.13 2.53 11.05
N ASN A 157 3.33 2.62 12.12
CA ASN A 157 2.34 1.62 12.49
C ASN A 157 0.95 2.04 11.97
N PHE A 158 0.38 1.26 11.04
CA PHE A 158 -0.97 1.49 10.50
C PHE A 158 -2.09 0.96 11.40
N TYR A 159 -1.80 0.02 12.29
CA TYR A 159 -2.74 -0.51 13.28
C TYR A 159 -2.86 0.35 14.54
N ALA A 160 -2.00 1.37 14.69
CA ALA A 160 -2.07 2.28 15.82
C ALA A 160 -3.45 2.95 15.93
N GLU A 161 -3.98 2.98 17.15
CA GLU A 161 -5.25 3.62 17.49
C GLU A 161 -5.02 4.91 18.29
N PRO A 162 -5.91 5.92 18.16
CA PRO A 162 -7.15 5.94 17.36
C PRO A 162 -6.92 6.19 15.86
N LYS A 163 -5.67 6.41 15.43
CA LYS A 163 -5.30 6.66 14.04
C LYS A 163 -3.88 6.15 13.76
N PRO A 164 -3.58 5.76 12.51
CA PRO A 164 -2.23 5.39 12.08
C PRO A 164 -1.16 6.40 12.51
N GLN A 165 -0.02 5.90 12.97
CA GLN A 165 1.13 6.71 13.39
C GLN A 165 2.24 6.60 12.36
N ILE A 166 2.20 7.48 11.35
CA ILE A 166 3.15 7.49 10.24
C ILE A 166 4.03 8.73 10.31
N LYS A 167 5.34 8.54 10.31
CA LYS A 167 6.34 9.60 10.26
C LYS A 167 6.83 9.78 8.84
N LEU A 168 6.73 11.00 8.32
CA LEU A 168 7.31 11.38 7.03
C LEU A 168 8.65 12.08 7.24
N ARG A 169 9.70 11.55 6.63
CA ARG A 169 11.02 12.18 6.54
C ARG A 169 11.13 12.95 5.23
N GLN A 170 11.64 14.17 5.33
CA GLN A 170 11.78 15.08 4.19
C GLN A 170 12.76 14.54 3.12
N PRO A 171 12.55 14.89 1.84
CA PRO A 171 13.38 14.39 0.76
C PRO A 171 14.86 14.76 0.88
N SER A 172 15.74 13.78 0.73
CA SER A 172 17.19 13.98 0.77
C SER A 172 17.95 13.03 -0.16
N ARG A 173 19.19 13.40 -0.52
CA ARG A 173 20.07 12.55 -1.34
C ARG A 173 20.50 11.27 -0.64
N ILE A 174 20.64 11.33 0.69
CA ILE A 174 20.99 10.15 1.50
C ILE A 174 19.85 9.12 1.46
N LEU A 175 18.60 9.57 1.63
CA LEU A 175 17.43 8.69 1.52
C LEU A 175 17.27 8.13 0.10
N HIS A 176 17.59 8.90 -0.93
CA HIS A 176 17.61 8.39 -2.31
C HIS A 176 18.66 7.28 -2.49
N LEU A 177 19.88 7.48 -1.99
CA LEU A 177 20.90 6.43 -2.02
C LEU A 177 20.44 5.17 -1.25
N GLY A 178 19.77 5.36 -0.11
CA GLY A 178 19.17 4.27 0.65
C GLY A 178 18.11 3.49 -0.14
N LYS A 179 17.23 4.19 -0.85
CA LYS A 179 16.24 3.57 -1.76
C LYS A 179 16.93 2.73 -2.84
N VAL A 180 17.93 3.28 -3.52
CA VAL A 180 18.68 2.58 -4.58
C VAL A 180 19.42 1.36 -4.03
N ALA A 181 20.00 1.47 -2.84
CA ALA A 181 20.65 0.33 -2.18
C ALA A 181 19.62 -0.77 -1.84
N PHE A 182 18.47 -0.37 -1.29
CA PHE A 182 17.37 -1.29 -0.98
C PHE A 182 16.87 -2.02 -2.23
N GLU A 183 16.64 -1.30 -3.33
CA GLU A 183 16.27 -1.87 -4.63
C GLU A 183 17.31 -2.88 -5.11
N LYS A 184 18.60 -2.52 -5.12
CA LYS A 184 19.68 -3.42 -5.56
C LYS A 184 19.80 -4.67 -4.70
N TYR A 185 19.65 -4.53 -3.39
CA TYR A 185 19.64 -5.66 -2.47
C TYR A 185 18.52 -6.64 -2.84
N TRP A 186 17.28 -6.16 -2.97
CA TRP A 186 16.15 -7.03 -3.32
C TRP A 186 16.28 -7.64 -4.70
N LEU A 187 16.80 -6.91 -5.70
CA LEU A 187 17.01 -7.50 -7.02
C LEU A 187 18.09 -8.58 -6.99
N PHE A 188 19.20 -8.35 -6.28
CA PHE A 188 20.30 -9.31 -6.19
C PHE A 188 19.95 -10.58 -5.41
N GLU A 189 19.18 -10.48 -4.33
CA GLU A 189 18.82 -11.63 -3.51
C GLU A 189 17.83 -12.58 -4.21
N TRP A 190 17.05 -12.09 -5.18
CA TRP A 190 15.95 -12.85 -5.78
C TRP A 190 16.05 -13.09 -7.30
N PHE A 191 16.95 -12.39 -8.02
CA PHE A 191 17.14 -12.51 -9.47
C PHE A 191 18.63 -12.55 -9.85
#